data_AF-A0AAY5L532-F1
#
_entry.id   AF-A0AAY5L532-F1
#
_cell.length_a   1.000
_cell.length_b   1.000
_cell.length_c   1.000
_cell.angle_alpha   90.00
_cell.angle_beta   90.00
_cell.angle_gamma   90.00
#
_symmetry.space_group_name_H-M   'P 1'
#
loop_
_entity.id
_entity.type
_entity.pdbx_description
1 polymer ?
#
loop_
_entity_poly.entity_id
_entity_poly.type
_entity_poly.pdbx_seq_one_letter_code
_entity_poly.pdbx_strand_id
1 'polypeptide(L)'
;MAAEKLCLAPISQLKMLNIFIAGQGARQVRFNSSEAADFHSKYGTGLLVGGFAFCTAVWAFVITQTGITWNLSPVGKVQPKPWREEEE
;
A
#
# COMPACT_ATOMS: atom_id res chain seq x y z
N MET A 1 41.96 24.72 20.24
CA MET A 1 41.41 23.78 19.24
C MET A 1 40.01 23.35 19.67
N ALA A 2 39.04 24.28 19.63
CA ALA A 2 37.69 24.09 20.16
C ALA A 2 36.60 24.35 19.10
N ALA A 3 36.93 24.14 17.82
CA ALA A 3 36.03 24.42 16.69
C ALA A 3 35.53 23.15 15.95
N GLU A 4 36.07 21.96 16.25
CA GLU A 4 35.69 20.72 15.54
C GLU A 4 34.56 19.93 16.22
N LYS A 5 34.20 20.24 17.48
CA LYS A 5 33.19 19.46 18.23
C LYS A 5 31.73 19.84 17.91
N LEU A 6 31.48 20.88 17.11
CA LEU A 6 30.11 21.34 16.82
C LEU A 6 29.54 20.82 15.47
N CYS A 7 30.38 20.29 14.57
CA CYS A 7 29.96 19.90 13.21
C CYS A 7 29.48 18.43 13.09
N LEU A 8 29.69 17.61 14.12
CA LEU A 8 29.41 16.16 14.09
C LEU A 8 28.08 15.75 14.75
N ALA A 9 27.36 16.69 15.38
CA ALA A 9 26.09 16.41 16.07
C ALA A 9 24.89 16.04 15.16
N PRO A 10 24.77 16.45 13.88
CA PRO A 10 23.55 16.14 13.12
C PRO A 10 23.59 14.78 12.40
N ILE A 11 24.75 14.12 12.30
CA ILE A 11 24.88 12.87 11.54
C ILE A 11 24.43 11.65 12.37
N SER A 12 24.50 11.71 13.70
CA SER A 12 24.05 10.62 14.57
C SER A 12 22.52 10.54 14.72
N GLN A 13 21.79 11.62 14.46
CA GLN A 13 20.31 11.63 14.55
C GLN A 13 19.63 11.04 13.30
N LEU A 14 20.31 10.99 12.16
CA LEU A 14 19.75 10.43 10.92
C LEU A 14 19.77 8.89 10.91
N LYS A 15 20.59 8.25 11.76
CA LYS A 15 20.65 6.79 11.89
C LYS A 15 19.50 6.21 12.74
N MET A 16 18.80 7.07 13.48
CA MET A 16 17.67 6.69 14.34
C MET A 16 16.31 6.77 13.63
N LEU A 17 16.25 7.23 12.37
CA LEU A 17 15.00 7.24 11.58
C LEU A 17 14.74 5.90 10.85
N ASN A 18 15.77 5.07 10.66
CA ASN A 18 15.62 3.74 10.04
C ASN A 18 15.14 2.64 11.01
N ILE A 19 15.06 2.92 12.31
CA ILE A 19 14.64 1.94 13.32
C ILE A 19 13.12 1.93 13.53
N PHE A 20 12.40 2.98 13.10
CA PHE A 20 10.96 3.07 13.29
C PHE A 20 10.13 2.22 12.31
N ILE A 21 10.71 1.76 11.20
CA ILE A 21 10.04 0.83 10.25
C ILE A 21 10.44 -0.65 10.49
N ALA A 22 11.44 -0.92 11.34
CA ALA A 22 11.97 -2.27 11.61
C ALA A 22 11.70 -2.79 13.04
N GLY A 23 10.71 -2.22 13.72
CA GLY A 23 10.49 -2.39 15.16
C GLY A 23 9.48 -3.48 15.59
N GLN A 24 9.32 -4.57 14.85
CA GLN A 24 8.57 -5.77 15.31
C GLN A 24 9.38 -7.04 15.03
N GLY A 25 10.60 -7.10 15.57
CA GLY A 25 11.52 -8.22 15.37
C GLY A 25 12.29 -8.54 16.64
N ALA A 26 11.62 -8.86 17.74
CA ALA A 26 12.29 -9.34 18.94
C ALA A 26 11.43 -10.30 19.79
N ARG A 27 11.40 -11.58 19.39
CA ARG A 27 11.70 -12.69 20.30
C ARG A 27 12.23 -13.90 19.51
N GLN A 28 13.53 -14.15 19.68
CA GLN A 28 14.17 -15.41 19.32
C GLN A 28 13.93 -16.44 20.43
N VAL A 29 13.40 -17.61 20.09
CA VAL A 29 13.71 -18.89 20.74
C VAL A 29 13.85 -19.93 19.63
N ARG A 30 15.07 -20.14 19.13
CA ARG A 30 15.38 -21.33 18.32
C ARG A 30 15.50 -22.51 19.26
N PHE A 31 14.39 -23.20 19.50
CA PHE A 31 14.49 -24.62 19.78
C PHE A 31 14.98 -25.26 18.48
N ASN A 32 16.07 -26.00 18.53
CA ASN A 32 16.59 -26.77 17.39
C ASN A 32 15.66 -27.97 17.12
N SER A 33 14.36 -27.73 16.95
CA SER A 33 13.52 -28.61 16.16
C SER A 33 13.82 -28.26 14.72
N SER A 34 14.46 -29.18 14.01
CA SER A 34 14.45 -29.19 12.55
C SER A 34 13.02 -29.44 12.07
N GLU A 35 12.09 -28.54 12.38
CA GLU A 35 10.75 -28.58 11.82
C GLU A 35 10.87 -28.27 10.33
N ALA A 36 10.40 -29.20 9.52
CA ALA A 36 10.34 -29.00 8.08
C ALA A 36 9.52 -27.73 7.80
N ALA A 37 10.10 -26.80 7.04
CA ALA A 37 9.44 -25.57 6.65
C ALA A 37 8.04 -25.87 6.07
N ASP A 38 7.01 -25.40 6.77
CA ASP A 38 5.61 -25.59 6.40
C ASP A 38 5.23 -24.74 5.17
N PHE A 39 4.02 -24.95 4.66
CA PHE A 39 3.52 -24.26 3.47
C PHE A 39 3.55 -22.73 3.60
N HIS A 40 3.16 -22.18 4.75
CA HIS A 40 3.09 -20.74 4.98
C HIS A 40 4.48 -20.11 5.05
N SER A 41 5.45 -20.82 5.61
CA SER A 41 6.86 -20.38 5.63
C SER A 41 7.50 -20.36 4.24
N LYS A 42 7.10 -21.26 3.33
CA LYS A 42 7.64 -21.36 1.96
C LYS A 42 6.93 -20.46 0.96
N TYR A 43 5.61 -20.36 1.03
CA TYR A 43 4.78 -19.75 -0.01
C TYR A 43 3.89 -18.63 0.49
N GLY A 44 3.71 -18.47 1.80
CA GLY A 44 2.73 -17.55 2.38
C GLY A 44 2.88 -16.12 1.87
N THR A 45 4.08 -15.55 1.94
CA THR A 45 4.34 -14.19 1.46
C THR A 45 4.12 -14.05 -0.04
N GLY A 46 4.61 -15.00 -0.83
CA GLY A 46 4.47 -14.97 -2.29
C GLY A 46 3.00 -15.06 -2.73
N LEU A 47 2.23 -15.96 -2.10
CA LEU A 47 0.80 -16.11 -2.35
C LEU A 47 0.00 -14.88 -1.90
N LEU A 48 0.33 -14.30 -0.75
CA LEU A 48 -0.32 -13.08 -0.27
C LEU A 48 -0.12 -11.92 -1.24
N VAL A 49 1.15 -11.65 -1.62
CA VAL A 49 1.47 -10.54 -2.53
C VAL A 49 0.90 -10.79 -3.93
N GLY A 50 1.08 -12.00 -4.47
CA GLY A 50 0.58 -12.36 -5.79
C GLY A 50 -0.95 -12.35 -5.87
N GLY A 51 -1.62 -12.92 -4.87
CA GLY A 51 -3.08 -12.93 -4.77
C GLY A 51 -3.66 -11.52 -4.63
N PHE A 52 -3.03 -10.66 -3.83
CA PHE A 52 -3.43 -9.26 -3.69
C PHE A 52 -3.28 -8.50 -5.01
N ALA A 53 -2.11 -8.61 -5.67
CA ALA A 53 -1.86 -7.94 -6.95
C ALA A 53 -2.84 -8.43 -8.03
N PHE A 54 -3.07 -9.74 -8.12
CA PHE A 54 -4.01 -10.33 -9.08
C PHE A 54 -5.45 -9.85 -8.82
N CYS A 55 -5.91 -9.95 -7.58
CA CYS A 55 -7.27 -9.59 -7.21
C CYS A 55 -7.55 -8.10 -7.51
N THR A 56 -6.65 -7.22 -7.07
CA THR A 56 -6.78 -5.77 -7.31
C THR A 56 -6.76 -5.43 -8.79
N ALA A 57 -5.88 -6.06 -9.58
CA ALA A 57 -5.80 -5.83 -11.03
C ALA A 57 -7.07 -6.28 -11.76
N VAL A 58 -7.57 -7.47 -11.48
CA VAL A 58 -8.79 -8.00 -12.12
C VAL A 58 -10.00 -7.15 -11.75
N TRP A 59 -10.18 -6.82 -10.48
CA TRP A 59 -11.32 -5.98 -10.08
C TRP A 59 -11.19 -4.55 -10.59
N ALA A 60 -10.00 -3.96 -10.65
CA ALA A 60 -9.77 -2.67 -11.28
C ALA A 60 -10.19 -2.68 -12.76
N PHE A 61 -9.81 -3.73 -13.50
CA PHE A 61 -10.25 -3.91 -14.88
C PHE A 61 -11.77 -4.05 -14.99
N VAL A 62 -12.40 -4.85 -14.12
CA VAL A 62 -13.86 -5.01 -14.12
C VAL A 62 -14.55 -3.67 -13.86
N ILE A 63 -14.12 -2.90 -12.87
CA ILE A 63 -14.82 -1.65 -12.50
C ILE A 63 -14.65 -0.53 -13.53
N THR A 64 -13.55 -0.49 -14.30
CA THR A 64 -13.29 0.62 -15.25
C THR A 64 -13.38 0.24 -16.73
N GLN A 65 -12.99 -0.97 -17.12
CA GLN A 65 -12.76 -1.30 -18.54
C GLN A 65 -13.87 -2.14 -19.18
N THR A 66 -14.78 -2.71 -18.41
CA THR A 66 -15.84 -3.58 -18.95
C THR A 66 -17.08 -2.82 -19.42
N GLY A 67 -17.11 -1.49 -19.26
CA GLY A 67 -18.24 -0.65 -19.68
C GLY A 67 -19.44 -0.68 -18.72
N ILE A 68 -19.26 -1.12 -17.47
CA ILE A 68 -20.32 -1.10 -16.45
C ILE A 68 -20.76 0.35 -16.18
N THR A 69 -22.06 0.60 -16.33
CA THR A 69 -22.66 1.91 -16.02
C THR A 69 -23.01 1.98 -14.54
N TRP A 70 -22.14 2.62 -13.76
CA TRP A 70 -22.30 2.71 -12.31
C TRP A 70 -23.41 3.67 -11.82
N ASN A 71 -23.98 4.48 -12.71
CA ASN A 71 -25.01 5.49 -12.42
C ASN A 71 -24.71 6.28 -11.11
N LEU A 72 -23.47 6.77 -11.00
CA LEU A 72 -23.06 7.56 -9.85
C LEU A 72 -23.88 8.86 -9.77
N SER A 73 -23.96 9.43 -8.57
CA SER A 73 -24.68 10.68 -8.35
C SER A 73 -24.27 11.76 -9.36
N PRO A 74 -25.23 12.42 -10.05
CA PRO A 74 -24.93 13.44 -11.06
C PRO A 74 -24.47 14.78 -10.45
N VAL A 75 -24.64 14.96 -9.13
CA VAL A 75 -24.35 16.21 -8.42
C VAL A 75 -22.87 16.57 -8.54
N GLY A 76 -22.59 17.75 -9.10
CA GLY A 76 -21.22 18.25 -9.30
C GLY A 76 -20.43 17.54 -10.42
N LYS A 77 -21.07 16.67 -11.20
CA LYS A 77 -20.44 15.93 -12.32
C LYS A 77 -21.11 16.21 -13.66
N VAL A 78 -22.43 16.37 -13.67
CA VAL A 78 -23.23 16.58 -14.89
C VAL A 78 -23.83 17.99 -14.87
N GLN A 79 -23.66 18.73 -15.96
CA GLN A 79 -24.35 20.01 -16.14
C GLN A 79 -25.81 19.74 -16.57
N PRO A 80 -26.82 20.25 -15.84
CA PRO A 80 -28.21 20.09 -16.24
C PRO A 80 -28.45 20.75 -17.59
N LYS A 81 -28.99 19.99 -18.55
CA LYS A 81 -29.42 20.51 -19.86
C LYS A 81 -30.93 20.77 -19.82
N PRO A 82 -31.42 21.91 -20.34
CA PRO A 82 -32.84 22.09 -20.61
C PRO A 82 -33.36 20.94 -21.48
N TRP A 83 -34.44 20.31 -21.04
CA TRP A 83 -35.00 19.13 -21.70
C TRP A 83 -36.26 19.44 -22.52
N ARG A 84 -36.77 20.67 -22.42
CA ARG A 84 -37.88 21.19 -23.21
C ARG A 84 -37.33 22.22 -24.19
N GLU A 85 -37.69 22.05 -25.47
CA GLU A 85 -37.40 23.05 -26.51
C GLU A 85 -38.35 24.24 -26.38
N GLU A 86 -37.89 25.43 -26.75
CA GLU A 86 -38.75 26.62 -26.78
C GLU A 86 -39.77 26.43 -27.90
N GLU A 87 -41.06 26.46 -27.54
CA GLU A 87 -42.18 26.25 -28.46
C GLU A 87 -42.30 27.51 -29.35
N GLU A 88 -42.00 27.38 -30.66
CA GLU A 88 -42.20 28.44 -31.68
C GLU A 88 -43.67 28.69 -32.01
#